data_AF-A0A090RTW7-F1
#
_entry.id   AF-A0A090RTW7-F1
#
_cell.length_a   1.000
_cell.length_b   1.000
_cell.length_c   1.000
_cell.angle_alpha   90.00
_cell.angle_beta   90.00
_cell.angle_gamma   90.00
#
_symmetry.space_group_name_H-M   'P 1'
#
loop_
_entity.id
_entity.type
_entity.pdbx_description
1 polymer ?
#
loop_
_entity_poly.entity_id
_entity_poly.type
_entity_poly.pdbx_seq_one_letter_code
_entity_poly.pdbx_strand_id
1 'polypeptide(L)' 'MKMCPGEAMDIERTVSQTLSDWSEITVTQNGLELKGETHTLTFELKDWVN' A
#
# COMPACT_ATOMS: atom_id res chain seq x y z
N MET A 1 -11.92 -11.89 6.53
CA MET A 1 -10.90 -11.19 7.33
C MET A 1 -10.42 -12.11 8.44
N LYS A 2 -9.10 -12.32 8.57
CA LYS A 2 -8.53 -12.92 9.78
C LYS A 2 -8.49 -11.82 10.84
N MET A 3 -8.82 -12.12 12.09
CA MET A 3 -8.70 -11.15 13.17
C MET A 3 -7.21 -10.96 13.49
N CYS A 4 -6.66 -9.84 13.03
CA CYS A 4 -5.31 -9.38 13.37
C CYS A 4 -5.40 -8.31 14.48
N PRO A 5 -4.30 -8.01 15.20
CA PRO A 5 -4.24 -6.88 16.13
C PRO A 5 -4.70 -5.57 15.46
N GLY A 6 -5.29 -4.65 16.24
CA GLY A 6 -6.02 -3.49 15.70
C GLY A 6 -5.27 -2.67 14.65
N GLU A 7 -4.00 -2.35 14.91
CA GLU A 7 -3.17 -1.57 13.98
C GLU A 7 -2.93 -2.30 12.64
N ALA A 8 -2.74 -3.62 12.68
CA ALA A 8 -2.58 -4.43 11.48
C ALA A 8 -3.89 -4.52 10.68
N MET A 9 -5.04 -4.47 11.35
CA MET A 9 -6.36 -4.42 10.71
C MET A 9 -6.60 -3.06 10.04
N ASP A 10 -6.16 -1.97 10.65
CA ASP A 10 -6.27 -0.64 10.05
C ASP A 10 -5.41 -0.53 8.79
N ILE A 11 -4.18 -1.06 8.82
CA ILE A 11 -3.32 -1.15 7.63
C ILE A 11 -3.97 -2.00 6.52
N GLU A 12 -4.54 -3.16 6.85
CA GLU A 12 -5.25 -4.00 5.88
C GLU A 12 -6.40 -3.24 5.21
N ARG A 13 -7.17 -2.48 5.98
CA ARG A 13 -8.28 -1.67 5.47
C ARG A 13 -7.79 -0.56 4.56
N THR A 14 -6.75 0.17 4.96
CA THR A 14 -6.18 1.24 4.13
C THR A 14 -5.66 0.70 2.80
N VAL A 15 -4.91 -0.40 2.82
CA VAL A 15 -4.43 -1.05 1.58
C VAL A 15 -5.60 -1.49 0.72
N SER A 16 -6.62 -2.13 1.32
CA SER A 16 -7.79 -2.61 0.59
C SER A 16 -8.58 -1.48 -0.05
N GLN A 17 -8.75 -0.35 0.64
CA GLN A 17 -9.42 0.85 0.11
C GLN A 17 -8.64 1.46 -1.04
N THR A 18 -7.34 1.72 -0.85
CA THR A 18 -6.48 2.29 -1.89
C THR A 18 -6.39 1.41 -3.15
N LEU A 19 -6.53 0.09 -3.03
CA LEU A 19 -6.53 -0.82 -4.18
C LEU A 19 -7.91 -1.06 -4.80
N SER A 20 -8.99 -0.87 -4.04
CA SER A 20 -10.37 -1.02 -4.55
C SER A 20 -10.78 0.18 -5.38
N ASP A 21 -10.37 1.37 -4.96
CA ASP A 21 -10.48 2.58 -5.76
C ASP A 21 -9.29 2.62 -6.73
N TRP A 22 -9.51 3.00 -7.99
CA TRP A 22 -8.40 3.14 -8.93
C TRP A 22 -7.40 4.18 -8.42
N SER A 23 -6.20 3.73 -8.07
CA SER A 23 -5.10 4.60 -7.65
C SER A 23 -4.22 5.00 -8.84
N GLU A 24 -3.71 6.22 -8.80
CA GLU A 24 -2.62 6.64 -9.69
C GLU A 24 -1.34 5.90 -9.27
N ILE A 25 -0.70 5.23 -10.23
CA ILE A 25 0.47 4.38 -9.98
C ILE A 25 1.72 5.08 -10.53
N THR A 26 2.69 5.33 -9.67
CA THR A 26 4.02 5.83 -10.06
C THR A 26 5.07 4.80 -9.70
N VAL A 27 5.75 4.26 -10.71
CA VAL A 27 6.89 3.36 -10.54
C VAL A 27 8.17 4.19 -10.59
N THR A 28 9.01 4.07 -9.57
CA THR A 28 10.32 4.72 -9.51
C THR A 28 11.43 3.67 -9.52
N GLN A 29 12.68 4.10 -9.67
CA GLN A 29 13.83 3.20 -9.63
C GLN A 29 13.95 2.45 -8.29
N ASN A 30 13.47 3.04 -7.19
CA ASN A 30 13.68 2.55 -5.84
C ASN A 30 12.36 2.18 -5.14
N GLY A 31 11.24 2.09 -5.86
CA GLY A 31 9.95 1.84 -5.21
C GLY A 31 8.72 2.06 -6.07
N LEU A 32 7.57 1.97 -5.41
CA LEU A 32 6.24 2.13 -5.97
C LEU A 32 5.45 3.12 -5.10
N GLU A 33 4.79 4.07 -5.73
CA GLU A 33 3.84 4.95 -5.07
C GLU A 33 2.44 4.70 -5.64
N LEU A 34 1.47 4.48 -4.75
CA LEU A 34 0.05 4.38 -5.07
C LEU A 34 -0.67 5.55 -4.44
N LYS A 35 -1.24 6.43 -5.26
CA LYS A 35 -1.98 7.59 -4.80
C LYS A 35 -3.48 7.36 -5.02
N GLY A 36 -4.18 7.07 -3.92
CA GLY A 36 -5.63 7.09 -3.88
C GLY A 36 -6.17 8.46 -3.49
N GLU A 37 -7.49 8.60 -3.43
CA GLU A 37 -8.13 9.87 -3.04
C GLU A 37 -7.86 10.26 -1.57
N THR A 38 -7.80 9.25 -0.69
CA THR A 38 -7.68 9.46 0.77
C THR A 38 -6.28 9.19 1.31
N HIS A 39 -5.54 8.26 0.69
CA HIS A 39 -4.25 7.79 1.19
C HIS A 39 -3.24 7.67 0.06
N THR A 40 -1.96 7.93 0.38
CA THR A 40 -0.83 7.60 -0.48
C THR A 40 -0.03 6.48 0.17
N LEU A 41 0.16 5.38 -0.55
CA LEU A 41 0.98 4.26 -0.12
C LEU A 41 2.34 4.35 -0.82
N THR A 42 3.41 4.38 -0.02
CA THR A 42 4.78 4.38 -0.53
C THR A 42 5.42 3.04 -0.18
N PHE A 43 5.85 2.32 -1.20
CA PHE A 43 6.57 1.07 -1.08
C PHE A 43 8.01 1.28 -1.51
N GLU A 44 8.94 0.86 -0.66
CA GLU A 44 10.36 0.81 -0.99
C GLU A 44 10.66 -0.48 -1.76
N LEU A 45 11.34 -0.38 -2.90
CA LEU A 45 11.80 -1.53 -3.68
C LEU A 45 12.87 -2.24 -2.87
N LYS A 46 12.46 -3.31 -2.20
CA LYS A 46 13.36 -4.27 -1.59
C LYS A 46 13.54 -5.46 -2.51
N ASP A 47 14.19 -5.20 -3.65
CA ASP A 47 14.65 -6.27 -4.55
C ASP A 47 15.67 -7.18 -3.84
N TRP A 48 16.24 -6.67 -2.74
CA TRP A 48 17.26 -7.26 -1.88
C TRP A 48 16.72 -8.18 -0.78
N VAL A 49 15.81 -9.09 -1.10
CA VAL A 49 16.28 -10.46 -0.87
C VAL A 49 17.45 -10.62 -1.85
N ASN A 50 18.66 -10.30 -1.36
CA ASN A 50 19.92 -10.43 -2.06
C ASN A 50 20.65 -11.64 -1.48
#